data_AF-A0A9N9ASZ9-F1
#
_entry.id   AF-A0A9N9ASZ9-F1
#
_cell.length_a   1.000
_cell.length_b   1.000
_cell.length_c   1.000
_cell.angle_alpha   90.00
_cell.angle_beta   90.00
_cell.angle_gamma   90.00
#
_symmetry.space_group_name_H-M   'P 1'
#
loop_
_entity.id
_entity.type
_entity.pdbx_description
1 polymer ?
#
loop_
_entity_poly.entity_id
_entity_poly.type
_entity_poly.pdbx_seq_one_letter_code
_entity_poly.pdbx_strand_id
1 'polypeptide(L)'
;MFVDNSDNVEKEIVEQETKHFRKVLSTFALYKKHALSANNRRRNDYHSLAERHKTLIPDYLERLNNIDKAISKNYHVLKKIMIDNMEDINSNNLIVEDDKDSKSSQVTEFDMDKLRSTIKQFVREWSLEGQPERDSTFKPLLGTLIDFYKDIPIEERSSINVLVPGAGLGRLAFDIVSLAVKLLSSHFILNRIEKIHQYEIYPFIHSFSNIVSVDDQLKPIHIPDVLPSNIPRDANFSMVAGDFVEVYTGDQHIGRFL
;
A
#
# COMPACT_ATOMS: atom_id res chain seq x y z
N MET A 1 -28.73 -34.51 14.09
CA MET A 1 -27.29 -34.81 13.92
C MET A 1 -26.77 -33.79 12.93
N PHE A 2 -26.36 -32.63 13.42
CA PHE A 2 -25.71 -31.62 12.58
C PHE A 2 -24.25 -32.05 12.44
N VAL A 3 -23.80 -32.25 11.21
CA VAL A 3 -22.39 -32.55 10.93
C VAL A 3 -21.62 -31.25 11.06
N ASP A 4 -20.50 -31.29 11.77
CA ASP A 4 -19.66 -30.12 11.94
C ASP A 4 -19.03 -29.74 10.60
N ASN A 5 -19.43 -28.58 10.07
CA ASN A 5 -19.03 -28.10 8.74
C ASN A 5 -18.01 -26.94 8.85
N SER A 6 -17.62 -26.56 10.08
CA SER A 6 -16.63 -25.52 10.37
C SER A 6 -15.29 -25.83 9.71
N ASP A 7 -14.77 -27.03 9.99
CA ASP A 7 -13.59 -27.68 9.45
C ASP A 7 -13.45 -27.59 7.91
N ASN A 8 -14.56 -27.50 7.19
CA ASN A 8 -14.61 -27.48 5.73
C ASN A 8 -14.68 -26.04 5.18
N VAL A 9 -15.40 -25.15 5.88
CA VAL A 9 -15.46 -23.71 5.58
C VAL A 9 -14.12 -23.04 5.87
N GLU A 10 -13.46 -23.36 6.99
CA GLU A 10 -12.16 -22.81 7.35
C GLU A 10 -11.08 -23.18 6.32
N LYS A 11 -11.08 -24.43 5.82
CA LYS A 11 -10.21 -24.86 4.72
C LYS A 11 -10.49 -24.10 3.42
N GLU A 12 -11.77 -23.84 3.10
CA GLU A 12 -12.13 -23.05 1.92
C GLU A 12 -11.66 -21.59 2.04
N ILE A 13 -11.82 -20.96 3.21
CA ILE A 13 -11.33 -19.60 3.49
C ILE A 13 -9.81 -19.53 3.30
N VAL A 14 -9.04 -20.42 3.94
CA VAL A 14 -7.57 -20.45 3.82
C VAL A 14 -7.12 -20.70 2.37
N GLU A 15 -7.85 -21.51 1.61
CA GLU A 15 -7.56 -21.71 0.18
C GLU A 15 -7.89 -20.45 -0.66
N GLN A 16 -8.98 -19.75 -0.37
CA GLN A 16 -9.35 -18.49 -1.03
C GLN A 16 -8.36 -17.36 -0.70
N GLU A 17 -7.93 -17.21 0.56
CA GLU A 17 -6.88 -16.28 0.96
C GLU A 17 -5.56 -16.60 0.26
N THR A 18 -5.15 -17.86 0.24
CA THR A 18 -3.92 -18.31 -0.45
C THR A 18 -3.99 -17.99 -1.95
N LYS A 19 -5.13 -18.22 -2.61
CA LYS A 19 -5.36 -17.83 -4.02
C LYS A 19 -5.30 -16.32 -4.20
N HIS A 20 -5.91 -15.54 -3.30
CA HIS A 20 -5.87 -14.08 -3.35
C HIS A 20 -4.43 -13.56 -3.21
N PHE A 21 -3.69 -14.05 -2.22
CA PHE A 21 -2.31 -13.65 -1.97
C PHE A 21 -1.39 -13.96 -3.16
N ARG A 22 -1.48 -15.18 -3.74
CA ARG A 22 -0.78 -15.53 -4.99
C ARG A 22 -1.11 -14.55 -6.13
N LYS A 23 -2.37 -14.10 -6.24
CA LYS A 23 -2.80 -13.12 -7.25
C LYS A 23 -2.22 -11.72 -7.02
N VAL A 24 -2.14 -11.27 -5.76
CA VAL A 24 -1.47 -10.00 -5.40
C VAL A 24 0.00 -10.04 -5.76
N LEU A 25 0.74 -11.09 -5.34
CA LEU A 25 2.15 -11.28 -5.71
C LEU A 25 2.36 -11.29 -7.23
N SER A 26 1.50 -12.00 -7.95
CA SER A 26 1.51 -12.06 -9.42
C SER A 26 1.28 -10.68 -10.05
N THR A 27 0.44 -9.85 -9.44
CA THR A 27 0.15 -8.47 -9.90
C THR A 27 1.38 -7.57 -9.72
N PHE A 28 2.05 -7.64 -8.57
CA PHE A 28 3.32 -6.94 -8.31
C PHE A 28 4.41 -7.39 -9.29
N ALA A 29 4.57 -8.70 -9.49
CA ALA A 29 5.56 -9.26 -10.40
C ALA A 29 5.35 -8.84 -11.87
N LEU A 30 4.09 -8.79 -12.33
CA LEU A 30 3.74 -8.45 -13.71
C LEU A 30 3.65 -6.93 -13.99
N TYR A 31 3.64 -6.07 -12.97
CA TYR A 31 3.48 -4.61 -13.09
C TYR A 31 4.28 -3.99 -14.24
N LYS A 32 5.60 -4.26 -14.29
CA LYS A 32 6.48 -3.68 -15.30
C LYS A 32 6.11 -4.13 -16.72
N LYS A 33 5.82 -5.42 -16.92
CA LYS A 33 5.39 -5.96 -18.22
C LYS A 33 4.09 -5.30 -18.67
N HIS A 34 3.15 -5.14 -17.75
CA HIS A 34 1.84 -4.57 -18.04
C HIS A 34 1.91 -3.07 -18.38
N ALA A 35 2.61 -2.29 -17.54
CA ALA A 35 2.78 -0.85 -17.74
C ALA A 35 3.55 -0.51 -19.03
N LEU A 36 4.65 -1.23 -19.32
CA LEU A 36 5.40 -1.06 -20.57
C LEU A 36 4.55 -1.44 -21.80
N SER A 37 3.73 -2.49 -21.71
CA SER A 37 2.78 -2.85 -22.78
C SER A 37 1.77 -1.73 -23.04
N ALA A 38 1.19 -1.15 -21.99
CA ALA A 38 0.29 0.00 -22.11
C ALA A 38 0.97 1.26 -22.68
N ASN A 39 2.28 1.43 -22.48
CA ASN A 39 3.04 2.54 -23.06
C ASN A 39 3.45 2.26 -24.52
N ASN A 40 3.73 1.01 -24.88
CA ASN A 40 3.97 0.59 -26.26
C ASN A 40 2.73 0.73 -27.16
N ARG A 41 1.51 0.53 -26.63
CA ARG A 41 0.27 0.89 -27.35
C ARG A 41 0.30 2.36 -27.79
N ARG A 42 0.60 3.29 -26.86
CA ARG A 42 0.72 4.73 -27.13
C ARG A 42 1.82 5.10 -28.13
N ARG A 43 2.91 4.31 -28.21
CA ARG A 43 3.93 4.46 -29.27
C ARG A 43 3.36 4.10 -30.64
N ASN A 44 2.67 2.96 -30.75
CA ASN A 44 2.05 2.53 -32.00
C ASN A 44 0.99 3.53 -32.47
N ASP A 45 0.18 4.05 -31.54
CA ASP A 45 -0.80 5.11 -31.80
C ASP A 45 -0.13 6.36 -32.39
N TYR A 46 0.98 6.83 -31.78
CA TYR A 46 1.76 7.96 -32.29
C TYR A 46 2.37 7.69 -33.67
N HIS A 47 2.94 6.49 -33.90
CA HIS A 47 3.51 6.14 -35.20
C HIS A 47 2.46 6.09 -36.32
N SER A 48 1.21 5.75 -35.99
CA SER A 48 0.06 5.76 -36.92
C SER A 48 -0.38 7.15 -37.40
N LEU A 49 0.02 8.21 -36.70
CA LEU A 49 -0.32 9.59 -37.07
C LEU A 49 0.35 10.01 -38.39
N ALA A 50 -0.31 10.87 -39.14
CA ALA A 50 0.31 11.56 -40.26
C ALA A 50 1.42 12.51 -39.78
N GLU A 51 2.51 12.64 -40.55
CA GLU A 51 3.70 13.44 -40.17
C GLU A 51 3.37 14.86 -39.73
N ARG A 52 2.42 15.53 -40.41
CA ARG A 52 1.96 16.89 -40.04
C ARG A 52 1.42 17.00 -38.61
N HIS A 53 0.92 15.92 -38.01
CA HIS A 53 0.49 15.89 -36.60
C HIS A 53 1.66 15.58 -35.67
N LYS A 54 2.61 14.74 -36.09
CA LYS A 54 3.84 14.45 -35.32
C LYS A 54 4.68 15.72 -35.12
N THR A 55 4.75 16.61 -36.12
CA THR A 55 5.39 17.94 -35.98
C THR A 55 4.76 18.86 -34.93
N LEU A 56 3.53 18.60 -34.47
CA LEU A 56 2.89 19.38 -33.40
C LEU A 56 3.23 18.87 -32.00
N ILE A 57 3.79 17.65 -31.89
CA ILE A 57 4.11 16.98 -30.63
C ILE A 57 5.44 16.17 -30.76
N PRO A 58 6.55 16.82 -31.17
CA PRO A 58 7.81 16.12 -31.50
C PRO A 58 8.37 15.32 -30.30
N ASP A 59 8.27 15.87 -29.11
CA ASP A 59 8.87 15.33 -27.88
C ASP A 59 8.06 14.17 -27.26
N TYR A 60 6.93 13.79 -27.89
CA TYR A 60 6.02 12.77 -27.34
C TYR A 60 6.70 11.42 -27.14
N LEU A 61 7.57 10.99 -28.06
CA LEU A 61 8.31 9.73 -27.90
C LEU A 61 9.36 9.82 -26.78
N GLU A 62 9.98 10.98 -26.55
CA GLU A 62 10.87 11.17 -25.40
C GLU A 62 10.09 11.10 -24.08
N ARG A 63 8.93 11.76 -24.00
CA ARG A 63 8.00 11.63 -22.86
C ARG A 63 7.69 10.16 -22.57
N LEU A 64 7.35 9.35 -23.58
CA LEU A 64 7.09 7.93 -23.37
C LEU A 64 8.35 7.16 -22.92
N ASN A 65 9.53 7.50 -23.44
CA ASN A 65 10.79 6.90 -23.00
C ASN A 65 11.15 7.26 -21.54
N ASN A 66 10.83 8.47 -21.09
CA ASN A 66 11.01 8.89 -19.70
C ASN A 66 9.99 8.22 -18.76
N ILE A 67 8.76 7.98 -19.23
CA ILE A 67 7.77 7.15 -18.52
C ILE A 67 8.27 5.70 -18.34
N ASP A 68 8.92 5.08 -19.33
CA ASP A 68 9.47 3.72 -19.18
C ASP A 68 10.60 3.62 -18.14
N LYS A 69 11.42 4.68 -18.02
CA LYS A 69 12.42 4.82 -16.94
C LYS A 69 11.72 4.87 -15.57
N ALA A 70 10.67 5.69 -15.43
CA ALA A 70 9.88 5.82 -14.22
C ALA A 70 9.10 4.53 -13.84
N ILE A 71 8.51 3.82 -14.82
CA ILE A 71 7.92 2.48 -14.64
C ILE A 71 8.97 1.52 -14.07
N SER A 72 10.21 1.59 -14.55
CA SER A 72 11.30 0.74 -14.08
C SER A 72 11.76 1.07 -12.66
N LYS A 73 11.77 2.36 -12.27
CA LYS A 73 12.02 2.78 -10.88
C LYS A 73 10.91 2.34 -9.93
N ASN A 74 9.63 2.58 -10.27
CA ASN A 74 8.49 2.08 -9.50
C ASN A 74 8.55 0.56 -9.30
N TYR A 75 8.88 -0.20 -10.35
CA TYR A 75 9.01 -1.65 -10.25
C TYR A 75 10.16 -2.10 -9.32
N HIS A 76 11.25 -1.32 -9.21
CA HIS A 76 12.31 -1.63 -8.25
C HIS A 76 11.79 -1.50 -6.80
N VAL A 77 11.06 -0.42 -6.50
CA VAL A 77 10.41 -0.24 -5.18
C VAL A 77 9.41 -1.35 -4.92
N LEU A 78 8.45 -1.60 -5.83
CA LEU A 78 7.46 -2.67 -5.68
C LEU A 78 8.08 -4.06 -5.52
N LYS A 79 9.18 -4.36 -6.23
CA LYS A 79 9.90 -5.63 -6.07
C LYS A 79 10.55 -5.75 -4.69
N LYS A 80 11.02 -4.64 -4.10
CA LYS A 80 11.48 -4.61 -2.71
C LYS A 80 10.35 -4.93 -1.74
N ILE A 81 9.20 -4.25 -1.84
CA ILE A 81 7.99 -4.58 -1.04
C ILE A 81 7.70 -6.09 -1.10
N MET A 82 7.68 -6.65 -2.31
CA MET A 82 7.35 -8.06 -2.54
C MET A 82 8.37 -9.03 -1.94
N ILE A 83 9.68 -8.75 -2.03
CA ILE A 83 10.74 -9.59 -1.43
C ILE A 83 10.65 -9.55 0.09
N ASP A 84 10.57 -8.35 0.66
CA ASP A 84 10.61 -8.17 2.11
C ASP A 84 9.40 -8.91 2.77
N ASN A 85 8.21 -8.84 2.15
CA ASN A 85 7.04 -9.62 2.58
C ASN A 85 7.22 -11.14 2.39
N MET A 86 7.91 -11.60 1.35
CA MET A 86 8.20 -13.04 1.13
C MET A 86 9.19 -13.59 2.17
N GLU A 87 10.20 -12.81 2.57
CA GLU A 87 11.15 -13.22 3.61
C GLU A 87 10.45 -13.37 4.97
N ASP A 88 9.58 -12.44 5.33
CA ASP A 88 8.78 -12.49 6.55
C ASP A 88 7.79 -13.68 6.55
N ILE A 89 7.16 -13.99 5.40
CA ILE A 89 6.22 -15.13 5.26
C ILE A 89 6.93 -16.49 5.34
N ASN A 90 8.06 -16.64 4.63
CA ASN A 90 8.86 -17.87 4.69
C ASN A 90 9.41 -18.13 6.10
N SER A 91 9.76 -17.08 6.84
CA SER A 91 10.20 -17.17 8.24
C SER A 91 9.11 -17.65 9.20
N ASN A 92 7.83 -17.51 8.82
CA ASN A 92 6.67 -17.93 9.61
C ASN A 92 6.07 -19.29 9.18
N ASN A 93 6.78 -20.08 8.36
CA ASN A 93 6.34 -21.41 7.87
C ASN A 93 4.98 -21.43 7.14
N LEU A 94 4.52 -20.29 6.61
CA LEU A 94 3.33 -20.20 5.75
C LEU A 94 3.67 -20.68 4.33
N ILE A 95 4.00 -21.97 4.19
CA ILE A 95 4.51 -22.57 2.96
C ILE A 95 3.39 -22.63 1.90
N VAL A 96 3.45 -21.71 0.95
CA VAL A 96 2.58 -21.67 -0.22
C VAL A 96 3.09 -22.69 -1.26
N GLU A 97 2.56 -23.92 -1.24
CA GLU A 97 3.00 -24.98 -2.18
C GLU A 97 2.84 -24.58 -3.66
N ASP A 98 3.90 -24.80 -4.44
CA ASP A 98 4.03 -24.40 -5.86
C ASP A 98 3.19 -25.28 -6.79
N ASP A 99 1.86 -25.07 -6.77
CA ASP A 99 0.92 -25.73 -7.67
C ASP A 99 1.06 -25.22 -9.12
N LYS A 100 1.75 -26.05 -9.91
CA LYS A 100 2.21 -25.76 -11.28
C LYS A 100 1.13 -25.80 -12.35
N ASP A 101 -0.11 -26.20 -12.05
CA ASP A 101 -1.19 -26.28 -13.07
C ASP A 101 -2.27 -25.19 -12.91
N SER A 102 -2.01 -24.16 -12.08
CA SER A 102 -2.96 -23.07 -11.78
C SER A 102 -3.14 -22.07 -12.94
N LYS A 103 -3.86 -22.50 -14.00
CA LYS A 103 -4.37 -21.67 -15.12
C LYS A 103 -5.36 -20.55 -14.70
N SER A 104 -5.60 -20.38 -13.40
CA SER A 104 -6.72 -19.65 -12.79
C SER A 104 -6.37 -18.26 -12.21
N SER A 105 -5.10 -17.84 -12.23
CA SER A 105 -4.62 -16.60 -11.59
C SER A 105 -4.33 -15.45 -12.57
N GLN A 106 -5.13 -15.30 -13.64
CA GLN A 106 -4.97 -14.18 -14.58
C GLN A 106 -5.14 -12.82 -13.88
N VAL A 107 -4.06 -12.04 -13.87
CA VAL A 107 -4.04 -10.66 -13.38
C VAL A 107 -4.82 -9.76 -14.34
N THR A 108 -5.78 -9.02 -13.81
CA THR A 108 -6.69 -8.16 -14.57
C THR A 108 -6.25 -6.69 -14.54
N GLU A 109 -6.83 -5.86 -15.41
CA GLU A 109 -6.64 -4.40 -15.35
C GLU A 109 -7.11 -3.82 -14.00
N PHE A 110 -8.15 -4.40 -13.37
CA PHE A 110 -8.64 -4.00 -12.05
C PHE A 110 -7.63 -4.26 -10.92
N ASP A 111 -6.90 -5.38 -10.97
CA ASP A 111 -5.81 -5.64 -10.01
C ASP A 111 -4.65 -4.64 -10.22
N MET A 112 -4.38 -4.29 -11.49
CA MET A 112 -3.39 -3.27 -11.85
C MET A 112 -3.83 -1.86 -11.41
N ASP A 113 -5.12 -1.53 -11.44
CA ASP A 113 -5.66 -0.27 -10.92
C ASP A 113 -5.61 -0.20 -9.40
N LYS A 114 -5.84 -1.31 -8.68
CA LYS A 114 -5.54 -1.40 -7.24
C LYS A 114 -4.06 -1.12 -6.96
N LEU A 115 -3.15 -1.73 -7.72
CA LEU A 115 -1.70 -1.50 -7.56
C LEU A 115 -1.30 -0.04 -7.89
N ARG A 116 -1.84 0.56 -8.96
CA ARG A 116 -1.66 2.00 -9.27
C ARG A 116 -2.18 2.89 -8.14
N SER A 117 -3.28 2.52 -7.51
CA SER A 117 -3.87 3.24 -6.38
C SER A 117 -3.00 3.12 -5.12
N THR A 118 -2.41 1.95 -4.88
CA THR A 118 -1.43 1.74 -3.79
C THR A 118 -0.21 2.65 -3.95
N ILE A 119 0.33 2.81 -5.17
CA ILE A 119 1.45 3.75 -5.44
C ILE A 119 1.04 5.21 -5.13
N LYS A 120 -0.21 5.60 -5.38
CA LYS A 120 -0.73 6.93 -4.99
C LYS A 120 -0.95 7.06 -3.48
N GLN A 121 -1.34 5.98 -2.80
CA GLN A 121 -1.54 5.96 -1.35
C GLN A 121 -0.23 6.20 -0.58
N PHE A 122 0.92 5.75 -1.10
CA PHE A 122 2.24 6.12 -0.57
C PHE A 122 2.49 7.65 -0.57
N VAL A 123 1.91 8.39 -1.53
CA VAL A 123 1.99 9.86 -1.54
C VAL A 123 1.24 10.43 -0.35
N ARG A 124 -0.06 10.10 -0.22
CA ARG A 124 -0.92 10.53 0.90
C ARG A 124 -0.29 10.21 2.24
N GLU A 125 0.08 8.96 2.45
CA GLU A 125 0.44 8.44 3.77
C GLU A 125 1.92 8.61 4.14
N TRP A 126 2.84 8.67 3.17
CA TRP A 126 4.28 8.60 3.47
C TRP A 126 5.15 9.55 2.63
N SER A 127 4.59 10.62 2.05
CA SER A 127 5.37 11.70 1.43
C SER A 127 5.09 13.07 2.05
N LEU A 128 5.97 14.04 1.80
CA LEU A 128 5.76 15.44 2.19
C LEU A 128 4.59 16.06 1.40
N GLU A 129 4.45 15.72 0.12
CA GLU A 129 3.33 16.16 -0.72
C GLU A 129 1.96 15.70 -0.22
N GLY A 130 1.89 14.59 0.53
CA GLY A 130 0.67 14.13 1.19
C GLY A 130 0.29 14.91 2.45
N GLN A 131 1.19 15.75 2.99
CA GLN A 131 0.97 16.42 4.27
C GLN A 131 -0.32 17.27 4.31
N PRO A 132 -0.69 18.08 3.29
CA PRO A 132 -1.94 18.85 3.33
C PRO A 132 -3.21 17.98 3.37
N GLU A 133 -3.17 16.78 2.78
CA GLU A 133 -4.29 15.83 2.85
C GLU A 133 -4.37 15.17 4.24
N ARG A 134 -3.24 14.79 4.84
CA ARG A 134 -3.18 14.31 6.22
C ARG A 134 -3.57 15.39 7.23
N ASP A 135 -3.16 16.63 7.01
CA ASP A 135 -3.54 17.76 7.84
C ASP A 135 -5.05 18.03 7.79
N SER A 136 -5.70 17.79 6.64
CA SER A 136 -7.14 17.94 6.46
C SER A 136 -7.96 16.75 6.98
N THR A 137 -7.36 15.57 7.17
CA THR A 137 -8.10 14.31 7.47
C THR A 137 -7.68 13.62 8.77
N PHE A 138 -6.38 13.58 9.09
CA PHE A 138 -5.85 12.94 10.29
C PHE A 138 -5.82 13.91 11.47
N LYS A 139 -5.35 15.16 11.32
CA LYS A 139 -5.28 16.12 12.45
C LYS A 139 -6.60 16.33 13.21
N PRO A 140 -7.79 16.38 12.57
CA PRO A 140 -9.05 16.44 13.31
C PRO A 140 -9.31 15.21 14.19
N LEU A 141 -8.97 14.01 13.71
CA LEU A 141 -9.10 12.75 14.46
C LEU A 141 -8.10 12.71 15.63
N LEU A 142 -6.84 13.08 15.38
CA LEU A 142 -5.80 13.16 16.41
C LEU A 142 -6.14 14.19 17.50
N GLY A 143 -6.67 15.36 17.10
CA GLY A 143 -7.18 16.37 18.04
C GLY A 143 -8.34 15.84 18.88
N THR A 144 -9.29 15.15 18.26
CA THR A 144 -10.42 14.53 18.97
C THR A 144 -9.95 13.49 20.00
N LEU A 145 -8.96 12.65 19.66
CA LEU A 145 -8.37 11.69 20.60
C LEU A 145 -7.62 12.40 21.75
N ILE A 146 -6.86 13.46 21.46
CA ILE A 146 -6.18 14.26 22.48
C ILE A 146 -7.18 14.92 23.44
N ASP A 147 -8.26 15.51 22.92
CA ASP A 147 -9.30 16.17 23.73
C ASP A 147 -10.15 15.18 24.54
N PHE A 148 -10.36 13.97 24.02
CA PHE A 148 -11.09 12.90 24.72
C PHE A 148 -10.28 12.29 25.87
N TYR A 149 -8.96 12.17 25.73
CA TYR A 149 -8.06 11.64 26.75
C TYR A 149 -7.27 12.70 27.53
N LYS A 150 -7.58 14.00 27.36
CA LYS A 150 -6.85 15.11 28.00
C LYS A 150 -6.76 14.97 29.53
N ASP A 151 -7.82 14.45 30.14
CA ASP A 151 -7.99 14.31 31.59
C ASP A 151 -7.34 13.02 32.14
N ILE A 152 -6.83 12.14 31.26
CA ILE A 152 -6.06 10.94 31.65
C ILE A 152 -4.56 11.28 31.68
N PRO A 153 -3.84 10.98 32.79
CA PRO A 153 -2.39 11.14 32.89
C PRO A 153 -1.62 10.38 31.79
N ILE A 154 -0.49 10.92 31.34
CA ILE A 154 0.27 10.37 30.20
C ILE A 154 0.77 8.94 30.49
N GLU A 155 1.07 8.68 31.76
CA GLU A 155 1.46 7.39 32.31
C GLU A 155 0.34 6.34 32.12
N GLU A 156 -0.91 6.73 32.38
CA GLU A 156 -2.11 5.89 32.27
C GLU A 156 -2.59 5.72 30.83
N ARG A 157 -2.27 6.65 29.91
CA ARG A 157 -2.58 6.49 28.47
C ARG A 157 -1.96 5.24 27.84
N SER A 158 -0.95 4.66 28.48
CA SER A 158 -0.37 3.38 28.12
C SER A 158 -1.33 2.18 28.18
N SER A 159 -2.47 2.29 28.89
CA SER A 159 -3.52 1.24 28.92
C SER A 159 -4.66 1.46 27.92
N ILE A 160 -4.61 2.53 27.12
CA ILE A 160 -5.62 2.83 26.10
C ILE A 160 -5.33 2.01 24.84
N ASN A 161 -6.32 1.26 24.37
CA ASN A 161 -6.32 0.65 23.03
C ASN A 161 -7.25 1.45 22.12
N VAL A 162 -6.71 1.97 21.02
CA VAL A 162 -7.49 2.50 19.89
C VAL A 162 -7.47 1.48 18.76
N LEU A 163 -8.51 1.39 17.96
CA LEU A 163 -8.56 0.56 16.77
C LEU A 163 -8.70 1.44 15.51
N VAL A 164 -7.97 1.09 14.44
CA VAL A 164 -8.01 1.81 13.16
C VAL A 164 -8.45 0.82 12.06
N PRO A 165 -9.76 0.61 11.87
CA PRO A 165 -10.27 -0.23 10.79
C PRO A 165 -9.83 0.32 9.43
N GLY A 166 -9.38 -0.55 8.51
CA GLY A 166 -8.96 -0.14 7.18
C GLY A 166 -7.75 0.81 7.16
N ALA A 167 -6.78 0.62 8.07
CA ALA A 167 -5.63 1.49 8.32
C ALA A 167 -4.72 1.86 7.12
N GLY A 168 -4.95 1.31 5.93
CA GLY A 168 -4.25 1.69 4.71
C GLY A 168 -2.79 1.25 4.70
N LEU A 169 -1.88 2.22 4.56
CA LEU A 169 -0.43 2.02 4.74
C LEU A 169 0.02 2.34 6.18
N GLY A 170 -0.92 2.46 7.12
CA GLY A 170 -0.67 2.55 8.55
C GLY A 170 -0.35 3.95 9.09
N ARG A 171 -0.34 5.02 8.27
CA ARG A 171 0.15 6.33 8.74
C ARG A 171 -0.69 6.91 9.88
N LEU A 172 -2.02 6.84 9.80
CA LEU A 172 -2.88 7.35 10.87
C LEU A 172 -2.61 6.64 12.21
N ALA A 173 -2.46 5.32 12.19
CA ALA A 173 -2.11 4.55 13.38
C ALA A 173 -0.70 4.89 13.91
N PHE A 174 0.26 5.16 13.01
CA PHE A 174 1.62 5.60 13.38
C PHE A 174 1.59 7.00 14.03
N ASP A 175 0.83 7.93 13.47
CA ASP A 175 0.65 9.28 14.02
C ASP A 175 -0.07 9.24 15.39
N ILE A 176 -1.02 8.31 15.59
CA ILE A 176 -1.68 8.04 16.90
C ILE A 176 -0.67 7.54 17.95
N VAL A 177 0.17 6.55 17.61
CA VAL A 177 1.17 6.02 18.55
C VAL A 177 2.25 7.05 18.88
N SER A 178 2.62 7.88 17.91
CA SER A 178 3.53 9.02 18.09
C SER A 178 2.99 10.08 19.07
N LEU A 179 1.70 10.01 19.43
CA LEU A 179 1.02 10.86 20.42
C LEU A 179 0.72 10.14 21.75
N ALA A 180 1.44 9.04 22.03
CA ALA A 180 1.47 8.29 23.30
C ALA A 180 0.25 7.38 23.62
N VAL A 181 -0.33 6.74 22.60
CA VAL A 181 -1.30 5.62 22.73
C VAL A 181 -0.66 4.30 22.24
N LYS A 182 -1.16 3.11 22.66
CA LYS A 182 -0.55 1.79 22.38
C LYS A 182 -1.49 0.79 21.67
N LEU A 183 -0.97 -0.04 20.75
CA LEU A 183 -1.68 -0.96 19.81
C LEU A 183 -0.76 -2.22 19.48
N LEU A 184 -1.09 -3.30 18.71
CA LEU A 184 -0.15 -4.46 18.45
C LEU A 184 0.00 -4.97 16.97
N SER A 185 1.23 -5.18 16.40
CA SER A 185 1.53 -5.11 14.92
C SER A 185 2.40 -6.19 14.26
N SER A 186 2.02 -6.50 13.01
CA SER A 186 2.91 -6.66 11.84
C SER A 186 2.58 -5.54 10.79
N HIS A 187 3.21 -5.28 9.63
CA HIS A 187 4.61 -5.42 9.20
C HIS A 187 4.97 -4.31 8.14
N PHE A 188 5.91 -4.59 7.22
CA PHE A 188 6.42 -3.80 6.08
C PHE A 188 7.02 -2.41 6.34
N ILE A 189 6.28 -1.30 6.11
CA ILE A 189 6.83 0.09 6.10
C ILE A 189 7.59 0.37 7.40
N LEU A 190 7.07 -0.14 8.51
CA LEU A 190 7.59 0.12 9.84
C LEU A 190 8.93 -0.57 10.15
N ASN A 191 9.24 -1.66 9.44
CA ASN A 191 10.25 -2.63 9.88
C ASN A 191 11.50 -2.70 8.98
N ARG A 192 11.44 -2.16 7.74
CA ARG A 192 12.52 -2.29 6.73
C ARG A 192 12.98 -0.94 6.12
N ILE A 193 12.67 0.18 6.79
CA ILE A 193 13.13 1.52 6.37
C ILE A 193 14.14 2.08 7.37
N GLU A 194 15.34 2.36 6.86
CA GLU A 194 16.52 2.80 7.60
C GLU A 194 16.72 4.33 7.52
N LYS A 195 16.17 5.01 6.50
CA LYS A 195 16.32 6.46 6.31
C LYS A 195 15.06 7.15 5.79
N ILE A 196 14.92 8.44 6.11
CA ILE A 196 13.98 9.36 5.44
C ILE A 196 14.34 9.42 3.95
N HIS A 197 13.33 9.48 3.08
CA HIS A 197 13.48 9.50 1.61
C HIS A 197 14.30 8.31 1.06
N GLN A 198 14.12 7.12 1.63
CA GLN A 198 14.79 5.88 1.19
C GLN A 198 14.45 5.47 -0.24
N TYR A 199 13.22 5.73 -0.67
CA TYR A 199 12.69 5.34 -1.98
C TYR A 199 12.16 6.54 -2.76
N GLU A 200 12.23 6.45 -4.09
CA GLU A 200 11.72 7.42 -5.05
C GLU A 200 10.66 6.73 -5.90
N ILE A 201 9.44 7.28 -5.91
CA ILE A 201 8.30 6.75 -6.67
C ILE A 201 7.72 7.81 -7.62
N TYR A 202 7.05 7.32 -8.66
CA TYR A 202 6.48 8.10 -9.76
C TYR A 202 4.98 7.77 -9.86
N PRO A 203 4.12 8.37 -9.04
CA PRO A 203 2.72 7.96 -8.88
C PRO A 203 1.82 8.37 -10.06
N PHE A 204 2.20 9.40 -10.82
CA PHE A 204 1.33 10.03 -11.84
C PHE A 204 1.59 9.56 -13.28
N ILE A 205 2.61 8.73 -13.52
CA ILE A 205 3.02 8.28 -14.88
C ILE A 205 1.96 7.45 -15.63
N HIS A 206 0.95 6.92 -14.93
CA HIS A 206 -0.18 6.21 -15.53
C HIS A 206 -1.30 7.16 -15.96
N SER A 207 -1.35 8.38 -15.41
CA SER A 207 -2.31 9.43 -15.78
C SER A 207 -1.84 10.14 -17.05
N PHE A 208 -2.66 10.11 -18.11
CA PHE A 208 -2.42 10.86 -19.36
C PHE A 208 -3.45 11.97 -19.60
N SER A 209 -4.47 12.06 -18.74
CA SER A 209 -5.51 13.09 -18.74
C SER A 209 -5.39 13.95 -17.49
N ASN A 210 -5.81 15.22 -17.57
CA ASN A 210 -5.82 16.19 -16.45
C ASN A 210 -4.46 16.38 -15.77
N ILE A 211 -3.38 16.30 -16.56
CA ILE A 211 -2.00 16.62 -16.16
C ILE A 211 -1.59 17.91 -16.88
N VAL A 212 -1.05 18.89 -16.13
CA VAL A 212 -0.76 20.23 -16.66
C VAL A 212 0.55 20.25 -17.47
N SER A 213 1.63 19.68 -16.95
CA SER A 213 2.92 19.58 -17.64
C SER A 213 3.45 18.15 -17.71
N VAL A 214 4.43 17.91 -18.59
CA VAL A 214 5.14 16.61 -18.65
C VAL A 214 5.93 16.38 -17.35
N ASP A 215 6.42 17.45 -16.73
CA ASP A 215 7.15 17.39 -15.46
C ASP A 215 6.25 16.99 -14.29
N ASP A 216 4.99 17.42 -14.25
CA ASP A 216 4.00 16.94 -13.27
C ASP A 216 3.76 15.43 -13.40
N GLN A 217 3.72 14.92 -14.64
CA GLN A 217 3.56 13.48 -14.90
C GLN A 217 4.77 12.68 -14.41
N LEU A 218 5.96 13.23 -14.60
CA LEU A 218 7.25 12.63 -14.29
C LEU A 218 7.81 13.04 -12.93
N LYS A 219 7.05 13.77 -12.10
CA LYS A 219 7.55 14.27 -10.81
C LYS A 219 7.91 13.08 -9.88
N PRO A 220 9.17 12.98 -9.42
CA PRO A 220 9.53 12.03 -8.38
C PRO A 220 8.97 12.48 -7.03
N ILE A 221 8.40 11.53 -6.29
CA ILE A 221 7.97 11.70 -4.90
C ILE A 221 8.84 10.81 -4.02
N HIS A 222 9.36 11.35 -2.93
CA HIS A 222 10.27 10.64 -2.02
C HIS A 222 9.51 10.13 -0.80
N ILE A 223 9.81 8.89 -0.39
CA ILE A 223 9.17 8.21 0.74
C ILE A 223 10.21 7.44 1.59
N PRO A 224 10.01 7.31 2.92
CA PRO A 224 9.00 8.02 3.71
C PRO A 224 9.45 9.45 4.06
N ASP A 225 8.51 10.33 4.40
CA ASP A 225 8.77 11.69 4.92
C ASP A 225 9.23 11.71 6.39
N VAL A 226 8.93 10.66 7.14
CA VAL A 226 9.32 10.45 8.54
C VAL A 226 9.89 9.03 8.70
N LEU A 227 10.77 8.81 9.68
CA LEU A 227 11.25 7.45 9.99
C LEU A 227 10.19 6.66 10.77
N PRO A 228 9.68 5.54 10.23
CA PRO A 228 8.71 4.72 10.94
C PRO A 228 9.27 4.06 12.21
N SER A 229 10.59 3.86 12.24
CA SER A 229 11.35 3.31 13.38
C SER A 229 11.54 4.30 14.55
N ASN A 230 11.00 5.53 14.45
CA ASN A 230 11.01 6.50 15.55
C ASN A 230 9.90 6.28 16.61
N ILE A 231 9.10 5.22 16.49
CA ILE A 231 8.14 4.81 17.55
C ILE A 231 8.90 4.57 18.87
N PRO A 232 8.41 5.05 20.04
CA PRO A 232 9.02 4.77 21.33
C PRO A 232 9.11 3.26 21.61
N ARG A 233 10.23 2.79 22.19
CA ARG A 233 10.49 1.34 22.36
C ARG A 233 9.51 0.62 23.30
N ASP A 234 8.84 1.35 24.18
CA ASP A 234 7.80 0.83 25.06
C ASP A 234 6.39 0.99 24.45
N ALA A 235 6.26 1.73 23.35
CA ALA A 235 5.01 1.90 22.63
C ALA A 235 4.75 0.68 21.75
N ASN A 236 3.61 0.07 22.00
CA ASN A 236 3.04 -0.98 21.17
C ASN A 236 2.37 -0.27 19.96
N PHE A 237 2.53 -0.74 18.72
CA PHE A 237 1.88 -0.21 17.51
C PHE A 237 1.12 -1.33 16.77
N SER A 238 0.11 -1.09 15.87
CA SER A 238 -0.78 -2.14 15.29
C SER A 238 -0.97 -2.22 13.77
N MET A 239 -1.06 -3.47 13.29
CA MET A 239 -1.87 -3.88 12.15
C MET A 239 -2.18 -5.38 12.23
N VAL A 240 -3.38 -5.77 11.75
CA VAL A 240 -3.83 -7.16 11.54
C VAL A 240 -4.43 -7.23 10.13
N ALA A 241 -4.23 -8.34 9.42
CA ALA A 241 -4.84 -8.60 8.11
C ALA A 241 -6.07 -9.51 8.28
N GLY A 242 -7.11 -9.28 7.47
CA GLY A 242 -8.42 -9.96 7.54
C GLY A 242 -9.57 -8.97 7.34
N ASP A 243 -10.81 -9.45 7.29
CA ASP A 243 -11.97 -8.55 7.38
C ASP A 243 -12.13 -8.03 8.82
N PHE A 244 -12.48 -6.75 8.97
CA PHE A 244 -12.70 -6.14 10.28
C PHE A 244 -13.79 -6.84 11.10
N VAL A 245 -14.88 -7.28 10.45
CA VAL A 245 -15.99 -7.96 11.14
C VAL A 245 -15.57 -9.36 11.58
N GLU A 246 -14.85 -10.09 10.74
CA GLU A 246 -14.41 -11.45 11.05
C GLU A 246 -13.36 -11.47 12.17
N VAL A 247 -12.40 -10.54 12.15
CA VAL A 247 -11.31 -10.48 13.14
C VAL A 247 -11.78 -9.98 14.52
N TYR A 248 -12.77 -9.07 14.59
CA TYR A 248 -13.13 -8.37 15.84
C TYR A 248 -14.54 -8.71 16.40
N THR A 249 -15.21 -9.77 15.92
CA THR A 249 -16.55 -10.17 16.40
C THR A 249 -16.58 -10.97 17.71
N GLY A 250 -15.48 -11.60 18.13
CA GLY A 250 -15.47 -12.43 19.34
C GLY A 250 -15.66 -11.60 20.63
N ASP A 251 -16.37 -12.15 21.62
CA ASP A 251 -16.73 -11.49 22.90
C ASP A 251 -15.53 -10.80 23.58
N GLN A 252 -14.34 -11.40 23.45
CA GLN A 252 -13.06 -10.91 23.94
C GLN A 252 -12.61 -9.55 23.36
N HIS A 253 -13.26 -9.02 22.33
CA HIS A 253 -12.99 -7.71 21.73
C HIS A 253 -14.03 -6.65 22.10
N ILE A 254 -15.19 -7.05 22.65
CA ILE A 254 -16.29 -6.14 23.01
C ILE A 254 -15.83 -5.18 24.12
N GLY A 255 -15.95 -3.88 23.87
CA GLY A 255 -15.57 -2.82 24.83
C GLY A 255 -14.06 -2.69 25.09
N ARG A 256 -13.20 -3.40 24.36
CA ARG A 256 -11.72 -3.35 24.55
C ARG A 256 -11.03 -2.19 23.83
N PHE A 257 -11.66 -1.62 22.82
CA PHE A 257 -11.12 -0.62 21.91
C PHE A 257 -12.07 0.56 21.76
N LEU A 258 -11.50 1.72 21.44
CA LEU A 258 -12.20 2.91 20.93
C LEU A 258 -11.86 3.13 19.45
#